data_AF-A0A373D5L9-F1
#
_entry.id   AF-A0A373D5L9-F1
#
_cell.length_a   1.000
_cell.length_b   1.000
_cell.length_c   1.000
_cell.angle_alpha   90.00
_cell.angle_beta   90.00
_cell.angle_gamma   90.00
#
_symmetry.space_group_name_H-M   'P 1'
#
loop_
_entity.id
_entity.type
_entity.pdbx_description
1 polymer ?
#
loop_
_entity_poly.entity_id
_entity_poly.type
_entity_poly.pdbx_seq_one_letter_code
_entity_poly.pdbx_strand_id
1 'polypeptide(L)'
;MHRLLNKYLFLFDVGGLLYILIELAWRGWSHWTMFILGGICFIYLGLINEVLPWSMPLWQQILIGAVGITILEFLTGCIVNLWLGWDVWDYSGMPGNILGQICPQYMLLWLPVALAGIVLDDWIRYWKFGEERPHYRLI
;
A
#
# COMPACT_ATOMS: atom_id res chain seq x y z
N MET A 1 -7.39 19.16 -15.24
CA MET A 1 -6.09 18.89 -14.59
C MET A 1 -6.16 19.01 -13.06
N HIS A 2 -6.55 20.16 -12.48
CA HIS A 2 -6.60 20.36 -11.03
C HIS A 2 -7.47 19.36 -10.24
N ARG A 3 -8.63 18.92 -10.78
CA ARG A 3 -9.51 17.96 -10.08
C ARG A 3 -8.89 16.58 -9.90
N LEU A 4 -8.15 16.09 -10.89
CA LEU A 4 -7.46 14.80 -10.82
C LEU A 4 -6.28 14.86 -9.86
N LEU A 5 -5.49 15.93 -9.91
CA LEU A 5 -4.39 16.14 -8.97
C LEU A 5 -4.90 16.17 -7.53
N ASN A 6 -5.95 16.93 -7.25
CA ASN A 6 -6.55 17.00 -5.91
C ASN A 6 -7.10 15.64 -5.44
N LYS A 7 -7.63 14.82 -6.36
CA LYS A 7 -8.07 13.46 -6.06
C LYS A 7 -6.88 12.62 -5.58
N TYR A 8 -5.83 12.52 -6.39
CA TYR A 8 -4.67 11.69 -6.04
C TYR A 8 -3.91 12.21 -4.82
N LEU A 9 -3.82 13.52 -4.62
CA LEU A 9 -3.26 14.08 -3.38
C LEU A 9 -4.09 13.70 -2.15
N PHE A 10 -5.42 13.77 -2.25
CA PHE A 10 -6.27 13.35 -1.14
C PHE A 10 -6.11 11.85 -0.83
N LEU A 11 -6.08 11.00 -1.86
CA LEU A 11 -5.86 9.56 -1.67
C LEU A 11 -4.46 9.26 -1.11
N PHE A 12 -3.44 9.99 -1.57
CA PHE A 12 -2.09 9.94 -1.02
C PHE A 12 -2.07 10.24 0.47
N ASP A 13 -2.68 11.37 0.88
CA ASP A 13 -2.70 11.80 2.27
C ASP A 13 -3.44 10.79 3.15
N VAL A 14 -4.58 10.26 2.68
CA VAL A 14 -5.31 9.21 3.39
C VAL A 14 -4.46 7.95 3.54
N GLY A 15 -3.83 7.49 2.46
CA GLY A 15 -2.96 6.32 2.48
C GLY A 15 -1.77 6.46 3.42
N GLY A 16 -1.07 7.60 3.37
CA GLY A 16 0.06 7.89 4.24
C GLY A 16 -0.33 7.97 5.71
N LEU A 17 -1.45 8.64 6.03
CA LEU A 17 -1.97 8.71 7.40
C LEU A 17 -2.37 7.32 7.93
N LEU A 18 -3.10 6.54 7.13
CA LEU A 18 -3.50 5.18 7.51
C LEU A 18 -2.29 4.31 7.79
N TYR A 19 -1.26 4.37 6.95
CA TYR A 19 -0.04 3.60 7.15
C TYR A 19 0.68 3.98 8.44
N ILE A 20 0.87 5.28 8.71
CA ILE A 20 1.43 5.75 9.99
C ILE A 20 0.61 5.23 11.16
N LEU A 21 -0.73 5.31 11.11
CA LEU A 21 -1.58 4.83 12.19
C LEU A 21 -1.43 3.33 12.45
N ILE A 22 -1.33 2.53 11.38
CA ILE A 22 -1.07 1.09 11.47
C ILE A 22 0.29 0.84 12.13
N GLU A 23 1.34 1.53 11.70
CA GLU A 23 2.68 1.39 12.28
C GLU A 23 2.73 1.85 13.74
N LEU A 24 2.08 2.95 14.09
CA LEU A 24 1.99 3.42 15.47
C LEU A 24 1.27 2.41 16.35
N ALA A 25 0.20 1.78 15.87
CA ALA A 25 -0.50 0.74 16.59
C ALA A 25 0.34 -0.55 16.74
N TRP A 26 1.16 -0.90 15.74
CA TRP A 26 1.95 -2.13 15.73
C TRP A 26 3.29 -2.02 16.47
N ARG A 27 4.02 -0.91 16.25
CA ARG A 27 5.42 -0.71 16.65
C ARG A 27 5.59 0.45 17.64
N GLY A 28 4.59 1.30 17.82
CA GLY A 28 4.63 2.46 18.72
C GLY A 28 5.36 3.69 18.15
N TRP A 29 5.96 3.59 16.97
CA TRP A 29 6.62 4.69 16.27
C TRP A 29 6.60 4.46 14.75
N SER A 30 6.71 5.55 13.98
CA SER A 30 6.79 5.55 12.52
C SER A 30 7.73 6.65 12.05
N HIS A 31 8.41 6.44 10.93
CA HIS A 31 9.28 7.44 10.31
C HIS A 31 8.52 8.18 9.21
N TRP A 32 8.78 9.47 9.01
CA TRP A 32 8.04 10.28 8.02
C TRP A 32 8.14 9.77 6.58
N THR A 33 9.19 9.02 6.23
CA THR A 33 9.30 8.35 4.92
C THR A 33 8.23 7.29 4.70
N MET A 34 7.71 6.70 5.78
CA MET A 34 6.63 5.72 5.74
C MET A 34 5.29 6.33 5.38
N PHE A 35 5.09 7.62 5.68
CA PHE A 35 3.96 8.38 5.14
C PHE A 35 3.96 8.35 3.61
N ILE A 36 5.13 8.61 3.02
CA ILE A 36 5.28 8.68 1.57
C ILE A 36 5.07 7.29 0.96
N LEU A 37 5.69 6.25 1.52
CA LEU A 37 5.51 4.88 1.09
C LEU A 37 4.03 4.46 1.17
N GLY A 38 3.37 4.72 2.31
CA GLY A 38 1.96 4.42 2.53
C GLY A 38 1.04 5.12 1.51
N GLY A 39 1.29 6.40 1.22
CA GLY A 39 0.55 7.14 0.22
C GLY A 39 0.73 6.58 -1.20
N ILE A 40 1.97 6.24 -1.60
CA ILE A 40 2.24 5.60 -2.89
C ILE A 40 1.56 4.24 -2.98
N CYS A 41 1.67 3.40 -1.94
CA CYS A 41 1.03 2.09 -1.87
C CYS A 41 -0.50 2.19 -1.99
N PHE A 42 -1.12 3.17 -1.33
CA PHE A 42 -2.57 3.34 -1.39
C PHE A 42 -3.05 3.76 -2.79
N ILE A 43 -2.37 4.72 -3.43
CA ILE A 43 -2.66 5.07 -4.83
C ILE A 43 -2.48 3.86 -5.73
N TYR A 44 -1.39 3.10 -5.56
CA TYR A 44 -1.11 1.90 -6.34
C TYR A 44 -2.25 0.90 -6.23
N LEU A 45 -2.72 0.59 -5.02
CA LEU A 45 -3.86 -0.31 -4.80
C LEU A 45 -5.13 0.19 -5.48
N GLY A 46 -5.42 1.50 -5.39
CA GLY A 46 -6.56 2.10 -6.07
C GLY A 46 -6.49 2.02 -7.60
N LEU A 47 -5.29 2.14 -8.16
CA LEU A 47 -5.08 2.01 -9.60
C LEU A 47 -5.29 0.57 -10.11
N ILE A 48 -5.18 -0.45 -9.26
CA ILE A 48 -5.45 -1.85 -9.65
C ILE A 48 -6.88 -1.98 -10.14
N ASN A 49 -7.86 -1.37 -9.45
CA ASN A 49 -9.27 -1.43 -9.85
C ASN A 49 -9.62 -0.56 -11.06
N GLU A 50 -8.87 0.52 -11.28
CA GLU A 50 -9.10 1.42 -12.40
C GLU A 50 -8.49 0.90 -13.70
N VAL A 51 -7.38 0.15 -13.61
CA VAL A 51 -6.65 -0.37 -14.77
C VAL A 51 -7.06 -1.80 -15.10
N LEU A 52 -7.37 -2.63 -14.10
CA LEU A 52 -7.78 -4.01 -14.33
C LEU A 52 -9.29 -4.10 -14.49
N PRO A 53 -9.79 -4.98 -15.36
CA PRO A 53 -11.22 -5.18 -15.53
C PRO A 53 -11.87 -5.62 -14.21
N TRP A 54 -13.06 -5.09 -13.90
CA TRP A 54 -13.92 -5.56 -12.80
C TRP A 54 -14.25 -7.07 -12.86
N SER A 55 -14.03 -7.72 -14.00
CA SER A 55 -14.17 -9.17 -14.16
C SER A 55 -13.03 -9.97 -13.54
N MET A 56 -11.92 -9.33 -13.15
CA MET A 56 -10.82 -9.95 -12.44
C MET A 56 -11.27 -10.31 -11.01
N PRO A 57 -11.03 -11.55 -10.55
CA PRO A 57 -11.33 -11.94 -9.19
C PRO A 57 -10.56 -11.11 -8.15
N LEU A 58 -11.22 -10.74 -7.06
CA LEU A 58 -10.66 -9.95 -5.97
C LEU A 58 -9.38 -10.58 -5.39
N TRP A 59 -9.30 -11.91 -5.32
CA TRP A 59 -8.10 -12.60 -4.82
C TRP A 59 -6.86 -12.35 -5.71
N GLN A 60 -7.04 -12.16 -7.02
CA GLN A 60 -5.95 -11.81 -7.93
C GLN A 60 -5.50 -10.37 -7.71
N GLN A 61 -6.45 -9.45 -7.52
CA GLN A 61 -6.15 -8.06 -7.20
C GLN A 61 -5.38 -7.94 -5.88
N ILE A 62 -5.79 -8.68 -4.85
CA ILE A 62 -5.08 -8.74 -3.56
C ILE A 62 -3.64 -9.24 -3.75
N LEU A 63 -3.45 -10.30 -4.53
CA LEU A 63 -2.13 -10.88 -4.78
C LEU A 63 -1.22 -9.89 -5.52
N ILE A 64 -1.74 -9.23 -6.57
CA ILE A 64 -1.03 -8.19 -7.31
C ILE A 64 -0.70 -7.02 -6.36
N GLY A 65 -1.66 -6.61 -5.53
CA GLY A 65 -1.50 -5.58 -4.51
C GLY A 65 -0.37 -5.88 -3.54
N ALA A 66 -0.37 -7.07 -2.93
CA ALA A 66 0.66 -7.49 -1.99
C ALA A 66 2.06 -7.58 -2.62
N VAL A 67 2.15 -8.08 -3.86
CA VAL A 67 3.42 -8.10 -4.61
C VAL A 67 3.92 -6.69 -4.88
N GLY A 68 3.04 -5.78 -5.32
CA GLY A 68 3.41 -4.39 -5.57
C GLY A 68 3.84 -3.65 -4.31
N ILE A 69 3.15 -3.82 -3.18
CA ILE A 69 3.56 -3.29 -1.87
C ILE A 69 4.96 -3.79 -1.50
N THR A 70 5.21 -5.09 -1.66
CA THR A 70 6.51 -5.69 -1.34
C THR A 70 7.63 -5.12 -2.21
N ILE A 71 7.38 -4.87 -3.50
CA ILE A 71 8.36 -4.23 -4.39
C ILE A 71 8.63 -2.78 -3.93
N LEU A 72 7.58 -2.01 -3.62
CA LEU A 72 7.72 -0.63 -3.16
C LEU A 72 8.45 -0.56 -1.81
N GLU A 73 8.15 -1.47 -0.90
CA GLU A 73 8.83 -1.61 0.39
C GLU A 73 10.33 -1.91 0.18
N PHE A 74 10.67 -2.85 -0.70
CA PHE A 74 12.06 -3.17 -1.03
C PHE A 74 12.82 -1.98 -1.60
N LEU A 75 12.26 -1.30 -2.60
CA LEU A 75 12.88 -0.12 -3.20
C LEU A 75 13.07 0.99 -2.18
N THR A 76 12.07 1.22 -1.33
CA THR A 76 12.15 2.21 -0.25
C THR A 76 13.22 1.84 0.75
N GLY A 77 13.29 0.58 1.18
CA GLY A 77 14.32 0.08 2.09
C GLY A 77 15.73 0.22 1.54
N CYS A 78 15.92 -0.07 0.25
CA CYS A 78 17.20 0.17 -0.43
C CYS A 78 17.62 1.65 -0.38
N ILE A 79 16.67 2.58 -0.48
CA ILE A 79 16.97 4.01 -0.38
C ILE A 79 17.20 4.43 1.07
N VAL A 80 16.24 4.19 1.95
CA VAL A 80 16.26 4.79 3.30
C VAL A 80 17.19 4.05 4.26
N ASN A 81 17.32 2.73 4.13
CA ASN A 81 18.16 1.93 5.02
C ASN A 81 19.54 1.67 4.39
N LEU A 82 19.61 1.16 3.15
CA LEU A 82 20.92 0.80 2.57
C LEU A 82 21.72 2.00 2.07
N TRP A 83 21.09 2.95 1.38
CA TRP A 83 21.79 4.11 0.84
C TRP A 83 21.96 5.23 1.88
N LEU A 84 20.89 5.60 2.56
CA LEU A 84 20.89 6.72 3.51
C LEU A 84 21.27 6.33 4.94
N GLY A 85 21.24 5.04 5.30
CA GLY A 85 21.63 4.56 6.62
C GLY A 85 20.71 5.03 7.75
N TRP A 86 19.41 5.23 7.47
CA TRP A 86 18.45 5.71 8.48
C TRP A 86 17.87 4.60 9.35
N ASP A 87 18.14 3.34 9.02
CA ASP A 87 17.72 2.16 9.80
C ASP A 87 16.26 2.22 10.26
N VAL A 88 15.38 2.62 9.35
CA VAL A 88 13.94 2.80 9.57
C VAL A 88 13.26 1.49 9.96
N TRP A 89 13.73 0.36 9.41
CA TRP A 89 13.39 -0.99 9.84
C TRP A 89 14.52 -1.96 9.49
N ASP A 90 14.52 -3.12 10.15
CA ASP A 90 15.47 -4.19 9.86
C ASP A 90 14.79 -5.57 9.98
N TYR A 91 14.74 -6.28 8.86
CA TYR A 91 14.25 -7.66 8.77
C TYR A 91 15.37 -8.69 8.59
N SER A 92 16.63 -8.33 8.82
CA SER A 92 17.80 -9.21 8.66
C SER A 92 17.70 -10.50 9.49
N GLY A 93 17.06 -10.44 10.65
CA GLY A 93 16.80 -11.59 11.53
C GLY A 93 15.65 -12.51 11.08
N MET A 94 14.89 -12.14 10.06
CA MET A 94 13.71 -12.89 9.61
C MET A 94 14.08 -13.94 8.55
N PRO A 95 13.50 -15.16 8.61
CA PRO A 95 13.85 -16.21 7.66
C PRO A 95 13.33 -15.88 6.25
N GLY A 96 14.21 -15.99 5.25
CA GLY A 96 13.88 -15.66 3.86
C GLY A 96 13.84 -14.16 3.55
N ASN A 97 14.45 -13.32 4.40
CA ASN A 97 14.60 -11.91 4.10
C ASN A 97 15.50 -11.67 2.87
N ILE A 98 15.28 -10.53 2.20
CA ILE A 98 16.13 -10.05 1.11
C ILE A 98 16.73 -8.71 1.55
N LEU A 99 18.06 -8.69 1.72
CA LEU A 99 18.84 -7.52 2.17
C LEU A 99 18.34 -6.88 3.48
N GLY A 100 17.63 -7.64 4.33
CA GLY A 100 16.97 -7.11 5.52
C GLY A 100 15.82 -6.12 5.24
N GLN A 101 15.38 -5.95 3.98
CA GLN A 101 14.39 -4.93 3.60
C GLN A 101 12.98 -5.50 3.43
N ILE A 102 12.86 -6.72 2.92
CA ILE A 102 11.58 -7.44 2.80
C ILE A 102 11.75 -8.88 3.26
N CYS A 103 10.65 -9.51 3.65
CA CYS A 103 10.61 -10.95 3.92
C CYS A 103 9.20 -11.52 3.64
N PRO A 104 9.07 -12.84 3.39
CA PRO A 104 7.80 -13.46 3.03
C PRO A 104 6.73 -13.33 4.13
N GLN A 105 7.12 -13.21 5.40
CA GLN A 105 6.21 -13.06 6.53
C GLN A 105 5.45 -11.72 6.45
N TYR A 106 6.14 -10.62 6.16
CA TYR A 106 5.49 -9.32 5.96
C TYR A 106 4.70 -9.27 4.65
N MET A 107 5.15 -9.96 3.60
CA MET A 107 4.36 -10.12 2.38
C MET A 107 2.98 -10.74 2.64
N LEU A 108 2.90 -11.71 3.56
CA LEU A 108 1.61 -12.29 3.97
C LEU A 108 0.73 -11.29 4.73
N LEU A 109 1.33 -10.40 5.53
CA LEU A 109 0.60 -9.31 6.19
C LEU A 109 0.09 -8.26 5.18
N TRP A 110 0.75 -8.13 4.04
CA TRP A 110 0.29 -7.25 2.96
C TRP A 110 -0.98 -7.76 2.26
N LEU A 111 -1.34 -9.04 2.36
CA LEU A 111 -2.60 -9.55 1.79
C LEU A 111 -3.86 -8.92 2.40
N PRO A 112 -4.09 -8.97 3.74
CA PRO A 112 -5.24 -8.30 4.34
C PRO A 112 -5.17 -6.77 4.21
N VAL A 113 -3.98 -6.18 4.22
CA VAL A 113 -3.80 -4.74 4.02
C VAL A 113 -4.15 -4.33 2.59
N ALA A 114 -3.76 -5.12 1.58
CA ALA A 114 -4.12 -4.90 0.18
C ALA A 114 -5.64 -5.00 0.00
N LEU A 115 -6.28 -6.03 0.57
CA LEU A 115 -7.75 -6.13 0.55
C LEU A 115 -8.41 -4.89 1.17
N ALA A 116 -7.98 -4.49 2.38
CA ALA A 116 -8.54 -3.33 3.06
C ALA A 116 -8.32 -2.04 2.26
N GLY A 117 -7.13 -1.87 1.68
CA GLY A 117 -6.77 -0.69 0.88
C GLY A 117 -7.57 -0.59 -0.41
N ILE A 118 -7.70 -1.69 -1.16
CA ILE A 118 -8.54 -1.80 -2.37
C ILE A 118 -9.98 -1.40 -2.04
N VAL A 119 -10.56 -2.01 -0.99
CA VAL A 119 -11.94 -1.73 -0.60
C VAL A 119 -12.11 -0.28 -0.14
N LEU A 120 -11.21 0.23 0.69
CA LEU A 120 -11.26 1.61 1.17
C LEU A 120 -11.17 2.63 0.04
N ASP A 121 -10.23 2.43 -0.89
CA ASP A 121 -10.03 3.35 -2.02
C ASP A 121 -11.29 3.45 -2.88
N ASP A 122 -11.89 2.31 -3.24
CA ASP A 122 -13.13 2.26 -4.02
C ASP A 122 -14.30 2.98 -3.32
N TRP A 123 -14.46 2.76 -2.01
CA TRP A 123 -15.53 3.42 -1.25
C TRP A 123 -15.29 4.92 -1.11
N ILE A 124 -14.04 5.36 -0.93
CA ILE A 124 -13.67 6.77 -0.93
C ILE A 124 -13.99 7.41 -2.28
N ARG A 125 -13.65 6.73 -3.38
CA ARG A 125 -13.96 7.14 -4.76
C ARG A 125 -15.45 7.26 -5.01
N TYR A 126 -16.21 6.27 -4.60
CA TYR A 126 -17.67 6.27 -4.71
C TYR A 126 -18.30 7.43 -3.93
N TRP A 127 -17.99 7.59 -2.64
CA TRP A 127 -18.64 8.60 -1.80
C TRP A 127 -18.16 10.03 -2.06
N LYS A 128 -16.85 10.23 -2.28
CA LYS A 128 -16.25 11.56 -2.34
C LYS A 128 -16.11 12.08 -3.76
N PHE A 129 -15.90 11.19 -4.72
CA PHE A 129 -15.66 11.55 -6.12
C PHE A 129 -16.81 11.16 -7.05
N GLY A 130 -17.83 10.47 -6.54
CA GLY A 130 -19.03 10.09 -7.30
C GLY A 130 -18.75 9.09 -8.40
N GLU A 131 -17.68 8.28 -8.23
CA GLU A 131 -17.30 7.22 -9.17
C GLU A 131 -18.30 6.05 -9.11
N GLU A 132 -18.10 5.03 -9.94
CA GLU A 132 -18.99 3.87 -9.96
C GLU A 132 -19.00 3.16 -8.60
N ARG A 133 -20.16 2.58 -8.25
CA ARG A 133 -20.27 1.79 -7.02
C ARG A 133 -19.32 0.58 -7.12
N PRO A 134 -18.57 0.23 -6.06
CA PRO A 134 -17.70 -0.95 -6.11
C PRO A 134 -18.50 -2.23 -6.30
N HIS A 135 -18.03 -3.09 -7.22
CA HIS A 135 -18.54 -4.43 -7.44
C HIS A 135 -17.39 -5.42 -7.45
N TYR A 136 -17.33 -6.32 -6.46
CA TYR A 136 -16.25 -7.29 -6.35
C TYR A 136 -16.68 -8.66 -6.84
N ARG A 137 -15.86 -9.26 -7.70
CA ARG A 137 -16.01 -10.65 -8.11
C ARG A 137 -15.17 -11.55 -7.21
N LEU A 138 -15.82 -12.45 -6.46
CA LEU A 138 -15.11 -13.36 -5.56
C LEU A 138 -14.54 -14.59 -6.30
N ILE A 139 -15.20 -15.05 -7.38
CA ILE A 139 -14.85 -16.23 -8.18
C ILE A 139 -15.10 -15.95 -9.67
#